data_AF-A0A382A0I3-F1
#
_entry.id   AF-A0A382A0I3-F1
#
_cell.length_a   1.000
_cell.length_b   1.000
_cell.length_c   1.000
_cell.angle_alpha   90.00
_cell.angle_beta   90.00
_cell.angle_gamma   90.00
#
_symmetry.space_group_name_H-M   'P 1'
#
loop_
_entity.id
_entity.type
_entity.pdbx_description
1 polymer ?
#
loop_
_entity_poly.entity_id
_entity_poly.type
_entity_poly.pdbx_seq_one_letter_code
_entity_poly.pdbx_strand_id
1 'polypeptide(L)'
;SQKKIETLGTLLKQIDYSTYFIFGGDADFDNMKGFVTSNGFDKVIEQKDFPINTPGTMWGIYDEYLFDYAEDILDTTQIPTLITLFTITNHQPWEIPNNKKDVIPEFSLKNEPQNIFRTMAYTDYVIGEFMENNKDKTWFDNTIFVFISDHGINEFDGMYEDPRNAHIPFIIYSPSLIIKPTIINKITSQVDVVPTLLHLIGYPEVFDLMGANILSSKYNGIACRIVNDYGMWYESDLLYTEIFNQGTGGFQYLDIYQQPYKLLSKDSYSYKLIQNNFHAYLQSAYTYYKNR
;
A
#
# COMPACT_ATOMS: atom_id res chain seq x y z
N SER A 1 15.09 -7.81 20.54
CA SER A 1 15.27 -6.47 19.94
C SER A 1 14.79 -6.53 18.50
N GLN A 2 14.17 -5.45 18.00
CA GLN A 2 13.82 -5.34 16.58
C GLN A 2 15.09 -5.47 15.73
N LYS A 3 15.10 -6.36 14.73
CA LYS A 3 16.19 -6.38 13.74
C LYS A 3 16.03 -5.17 12.82
N LYS A 4 17.13 -4.44 12.58
CA LYS A 4 17.14 -3.36 11.59
C LYS A 4 17.10 -3.99 10.20
N ILE A 5 16.14 -3.57 9.40
CA ILE A 5 16.04 -3.94 8.00
C ILE A 5 16.13 -2.70 7.14
N GLU A 6 16.47 -2.88 5.88
CA GLU A 6 16.49 -1.78 4.93
C GLU A 6 15.05 -1.45 4.51
N THR A 7 14.67 -0.20 4.71
CA THR A 7 13.37 0.38 4.38
C THR A 7 13.58 1.70 3.64
N LEU A 8 12.51 2.22 3.04
CA LEU A 8 12.51 3.58 2.48
C LEU A 8 12.99 4.61 3.52
N GLY A 9 12.52 4.53 4.76
CA GLY A 9 12.95 5.43 5.85
C GLY A 9 14.46 5.35 6.10
N THR A 10 15.03 4.15 6.22
CA THR A 10 16.49 4.01 6.43
C THR A 10 17.33 4.51 5.26
N LEU A 11 16.83 4.35 4.02
CA LEU A 11 17.53 4.77 2.81
C LEU A 11 17.48 6.29 2.64
N LEU A 12 16.31 6.89 2.81
CA LEU A 12 16.12 8.34 2.69
C LEU A 12 16.88 9.12 3.77
N LYS A 13 17.06 8.54 4.97
CA LYS A 13 17.94 9.12 5.99
C LYS A 13 19.39 9.31 5.55
N GLN A 14 19.87 8.51 4.59
CA GLN A 14 21.26 8.64 4.09
C GLN A 14 21.44 9.86 3.19
N ILE A 15 20.34 10.43 2.69
CA ILE A 15 20.33 11.60 1.80
C ILE A 15 19.54 12.76 2.44
N ASP A 16 19.61 12.86 3.78
CA ASP A 16 19.12 13.97 4.59
C ASP A 16 17.61 14.27 4.51
N TYR A 17 16.79 13.27 4.18
CA TYR A 17 15.34 13.41 4.30
C TYR A 17 14.91 13.37 5.77
N SER A 18 13.92 14.20 6.10
CA SER A 18 13.11 13.98 7.30
C SER A 18 11.98 12.98 7.02
N THR A 19 11.64 12.16 8.01
CA THR A 19 10.74 11.01 7.81
C THR A 19 9.65 10.94 8.90
N TYR A 20 8.39 11.00 8.47
CA TYR A 20 7.21 11.05 9.33
C TYR A 20 6.28 9.89 9.04
N PHE A 21 5.81 9.22 10.10
CA PHE A 21 4.70 8.28 10.04
C PHE A 21 3.53 8.89 10.81
N ILE A 22 2.40 9.11 10.15
CA ILE A 22 1.21 9.73 10.75
C ILE A 22 0.09 8.71 10.75
N PHE A 23 -0.46 8.45 11.93
CA PHE A 23 -1.54 7.48 12.14
C PHE A 23 -2.58 8.04 13.11
N GLY A 24 -3.86 7.89 12.80
CA GLY A 24 -4.94 8.44 13.61
C GLY A 24 -5.21 7.67 14.91
N GLY A 25 -4.70 6.44 15.03
CA GLY A 25 -4.89 5.55 16.18
C GLY A 25 -3.66 5.45 17.08
N ASP A 26 -3.62 4.39 17.88
CA ASP A 26 -2.46 4.01 18.70
C ASP A 26 -1.41 3.32 17.83
N ALA A 27 -0.25 3.94 17.63
CA ALA A 27 0.78 3.38 16.76
C ALA A 27 1.51 2.18 17.40
N ASP A 28 1.32 1.89 18.69
CA ASP A 28 1.81 0.65 19.30
C ASP A 28 0.98 -0.58 18.85
N PHE A 29 -0.23 -0.38 18.30
CA PHE A 29 -0.99 -1.42 17.60
C PHE A 29 -0.12 -2.07 16.51
N ASP A 30 -0.16 -3.41 16.43
CA ASP A 30 0.68 -4.24 15.55
C ASP A 30 2.20 -3.94 15.62
N ASN A 31 2.66 -3.31 16.72
CA ASN A 31 4.04 -2.89 16.90
C ASN A 31 4.55 -1.98 15.74
N MET A 32 3.65 -1.21 15.12
CA MET A 32 4.00 -0.31 14.00
C MET A 32 5.04 0.71 14.45
N LYS A 33 4.83 1.35 15.60
CA LYS A 33 5.74 2.35 16.17
C LYS A 33 7.12 1.79 16.44
N GLY A 34 7.19 0.61 17.08
CA GLY A 34 8.46 -0.07 17.34
C GLY A 34 9.22 -0.39 16.04
N PHE A 35 8.48 -0.79 14.99
CA PHE A 35 9.04 -1.03 13.67
C PHE A 35 9.54 0.25 12.99
N VAL A 36 8.71 1.28 12.82
CA VAL A 36 9.07 2.47 12.03
C VAL A 36 10.19 3.29 12.70
N THR A 37 10.17 3.44 14.02
CA THR A 37 11.21 4.17 14.76
C THR A 37 12.57 3.45 14.70
N SER A 38 12.56 2.11 14.73
CA SER A 38 13.79 1.31 14.58
C SER A 38 14.33 1.32 13.14
N ASN A 39 13.45 1.54 12.17
CA ASN A 39 13.74 1.42 10.74
C ASN A 39 13.61 2.76 10.01
N GLY A 40 14.13 3.81 10.63
CA GLY A 40 14.49 5.03 9.93
C GLY A 40 13.39 6.08 9.78
N PHE A 41 12.31 6.01 10.54
CA PHE A 41 11.42 7.16 10.72
C PHE A 41 11.90 8.04 11.88
N ASP A 42 11.86 9.36 11.71
CA ASP A 42 12.27 10.34 12.73
C ASP A 42 11.17 10.63 13.74
N LYS A 43 9.93 10.70 13.25
CA LYS A 43 8.77 11.02 14.07
C LYS A 43 7.60 10.12 13.73
N VAL A 44 6.93 9.68 14.79
CA VAL A 44 5.62 9.04 14.75
C VAL A 44 4.64 10.03 15.34
N ILE A 45 3.65 10.43 14.55
CA ILE A 45 2.53 11.26 14.97
C ILE A 45 1.34 10.32 15.12
N GLU A 46 0.84 10.18 16.34
CA GLU A 46 -0.25 9.25 16.67
C GLU A 46 -1.41 9.97 17.35
N GLN A 47 -2.50 9.28 17.66
CA GLN A 47 -3.73 9.87 18.20
C GLN A 47 -3.51 10.92 19.31
N LYS A 48 -2.57 10.67 20.22
CA LYS A 48 -2.30 11.53 21.39
C LYS A 48 -1.60 12.86 21.06
N ASP A 49 -1.04 12.98 19.86
CA ASP A 49 -0.34 14.18 19.40
C ASP A 49 -1.32 15.20 18.76
N PHE A 50 -2.57 14.79 18.53
CA PHE A 50 -3.66 15.64 18.10
C PHE A 50 -4.40 16.26 19.29
N PRO A 51 -5.15 17.37 19.09
CA PRO A 51 -6.01 17.92 20.13
C PRO A 51 -6.95 16.87 20.75
N ILE A 52 -7.16 16.94 22.07
CA ILE A 52 -7.89 15.90 22.84
C ILE A 52 -9.32 15.59 22.36
N ASN A 53 -9.94 16.52 21.64
CA ASN A 53 -11.31 16.39 21.13
C ASN A 53 -11.36 16.29 19.60
N THR A 54 -10.25 15.96 18.95
CA THR A 54 -10.25 15.73 17.50
C THR A 54 -11.18 14.56 17.17
N PRO A 55 -12.19 14.77 16.29
CA PRO A 55 -13.16 13.74 15.97
C PRO A 55 -12.54 12.48 15.34
N GLY A 56 -13.11 11.33 15.70
CA GLY A 56 -12.69 10.02 15.21
C GLY A 56 -13.67 8.92 15.61
N THR A 57 -13.26 7.68 15.39
CA THR A 57 -13.94 6.46 15.84
C THR A 57 -13.14 5.80 16.96
N MET A 58 -13.57 4.61 17.40
CA MET A 58 -12.81 3.77 18.33
C MET A 58 -11.42 3.35 17.83
N TRP A 59 -11.18 3.41 16.52
CA TRP A 59 -9.88 3.07 15.93
C TRP A 59 -8.92 4.25 15.89
N GLY A 60 -9.45 5.46 15.79
CA GLY A 60 -8.62 6.65 15.70
C GLY A 60 -9.33 7.83 15.04
N ILE A 61 -8.55 8.88 14.85
CA ILE A 61 -8.96 10.16 14.28
C ILE A 61 -9.31 10.02 12.79
N TYR A 62 -10.32 10.77 12.34
CA TYR A 62 -10.72 10.77 10.94
C TYR A 62 -9.63 11.31 10.00
N ASP A 63 -9.61 10.81 8.76
CA ASP A 63 -8.49 11.01 7.83
C ASP A 63 -8.23 12.50 7.53
N GLU A 64 -9.26 13.37 7.47
CA GLU A 64 -9.09 14.81 7.19
C GLU A 64 -8.05 15.48 8.10
N TYR A 65 -8.02 15.12 9.38
CA TYR A 65 -7.08 15.71 10.33
C TYR A 65 -5.64 15.19 10.14
N LEU A 66 -5.46 13.97 9.61
CA LEU A 66 -4.13 13.46 9.26
C LEU A 66 -3.56 14.26 8.09
N PHE A 67 -4.42 14.60 7.11
CA PHE A 67 -4.04 15.42 5.96
C PHE A 67 -3.76 16.88 6.36
N ASP A 68 -4.55 17.48 7.25
CA ASP A 68 -4.28 18.81 7.81
C ASP A 68 -2.89 18.86 8.48
N TYR A 69 -2.56 17.84 9.29
CA TYR A 69 -1.24 17.76 9.94
C TYR A 69 -0.10 17.56 8.93
N ALA A 70 -0.35 16.81 7.85
CA ALA A 70 0.61 16.64 6.77
C ALA A 70 0.91 17.97 6.06
N GLU A 71 -0.13 18.77 5.79
CA GLU A 71 0.00 20.12 5.25
C GLU A 71 0.88 20.99 6.15
N ASP A 72 0.61 21.03 7.47
CA ASP A 72 1.40 21.82 8.42
C ASP A 72 2.91 21.46 8.41
N ILE A 73 3.23 20.18 8.27
CA ILE A 73 4.63 19.72 8.14
C ILE A 73 5.22 20.21 6.80
N LEU A 74 4.50 20.05 5.69
CA LEU A 74 4.98 20.42 4.37
C LEU A 74 5.14 21.94 4.20
N ASP A 75 4.28 22.73 4.85
CA ASP A 75 4.35 24.19 4.85
C ASP A 75 5.57 24.73 5.61
N THR A 76 6.09 23.95 6.56
CA THR A 76 7.18 24.40 7.47
C THR A 76 8.51 23.73 7.20
N THR A 77 8.53 22.58 6.52
CA THR A 77 9.75 21.83 6.25
C THR A 77 10.72 22.61 5.36
N GLN A 78 12.02 22.44 5.62
CA GLN A 78 13.11 23.10 4.89
C GLN A 78 14.02 22.11 4.17
N ILE A 79 13.78 20.82 4.38
CA ILE A 79 14.54 19.71 3.80
C ILE A 79 13.59 18.73 3.12
N PRO A 80 14.07 17.90 2.19
CA PRO A 80 13.25 16.85 1.61
C PRO A 80 12.58 16.01 2.71
N THR A 81 11.30 15.69 2.51
CA THR A 81 10.47 15.11 3.56
C THR A 81 9.67 13.95 3.00
N LEU A 82 9.72 12.81 3.68
CA LEU A 82 8.80 11.69 3.49
C LEU A 82 7.72 11.77 4.57
N ILE A 83 6.46 11.81 4.16
CA ILE A 83 5.31 11.59 5.04
C ILE A 83 4.61 10.32 4.58
N THR A 84 4.46 9.37 5.50
CA THR A 84 3.58 8.21 5.32
C THR A 84 2.31 8.44 6.12
N LEU A 85 1.19 8.68 5.43
CA LEU A 85 -0.13 8.75 6.02
C LEU A 85 -0.75 7.36 6.02
N PHE A 86 -1.07 6.83 7.20
CA PHE A 86 -1.83 5.59 7.30
C PHE A 86 -3.28 5.93 7.69
N THR A 87 -4.13 6.02 6.67
CA THR A 87 -5.56 6.33 6.82
C THR A 87 -6.29 5.25 7.60
N ILE A 88 -7.34 5.62 8.34
CA ILE A 88 -8.01 4.70 9.27
C ILE A 88 -9.55 4.73 9.15
N THR A 89 -10.12 5.74 8.48
CA THR A 89 -11.59 5.92 8.47
C THR A 89 -12.32 4.75 7.79
N ASN A 90 -11.67 4.11 6.81
CA ASN A 90 -12.20 2.91 6.14
C ASN A 90 -12.03 1.63 6.98
N HIS A 91 -12.48 1.66 8.23
CA HIS A 91 -12.44 0.54 9.17
C HIS A 91 -13.78 0.43 9.91
N GLN A 92 -14.17 -0.78 10.33
CA GLN A 92 -15.42 -0.99 11.08
C GLN A 92 -15.50 -0.06 12.30
N PRO A 93 -16.65 0.53 12.69
CA PRO A 93 -18.00 0.31 12.18
C PRO A 93 -18.35 1.08 10.90
N TRP A 94 -17.35 1.57 10.17
CA TRP A 94 -17.50 2.28 8.89
C TRP A 94 -18.31 3.58 9.02
N GLU A 95 -17.88 4.40 9.97
CA GLU A 95 -18.47 5.70 10.26
C GLU A 95 -17.69 6.82 9.57
N ILE A 96 -18.42 7.81 9.07
CA ILE A 96 -17.86 9.06 8.55
C ILE A 96 -18.25 10.22 9.48
N PRO A 97 -17.51 11.35 9.47
CA PRO A 97 -17.87 12.53 10.25
C PRO A 97 -19.30 13.01 9.96
N ASN A 98 -20.04 13.40 11.02
CA ASN A 98 -21.44 13.83 10.89
C ASN A 98 -21.62 15.02 9.94
N ASN A 99 -20.68 15.97 9.95
CA ASN A 99 -20.65 17.15 9.07
C ASN A 99 -20.34 16.83 7.59
N LYS A 100 -19.99 15.57 7.26
CA LYS A 100 -19.71 15.13 5.88
C LYS A 100 -20.83 14.26 5.31
N LYS A 101 -21.84 13.91 6.10
CA LYS A 101 -22.95 13.02 5.67
C LYS A 101 -23.72 13.51 4.45
N ASP A 102 -23.88 14.83 4.31
CA ASP A 102 -24.61 15.46 3.20
C ASP A 102 -23.73 15.67 1.95
N VAL A 103 -22.39 15.57 2.10
CA VAL A 103 -21.42 15.76 1.01
C VAL A 103 -21.03 14.41 0.41
N ILE A 104 -20.82 13.41 1.27
CA ILE A 104 -20.43 12.06 0.83
C ILE A 104 -21.68 11.28 0.43
N PRO A 105 -21.77 10.80 -0.82
CA PRO A 105 -22.96 10.13 -1.32
C PRO A 105 -23.24 8.83 -0.56
N GLU A 106 -24.52 8.51 -0.42
CA GLU A 106 -24.96 7.18 0.00
C GLU A 106 -24.84 6.20 -1.16
N PHE A 107 -24.39 4.98 -0.88
CA PHE A 107 -24.27 3.93 -1.88
C PHE A 107 -25.43 2.93 -1.74
N SER A 108 -26.18 2.70 -2.81
CA SER A 108 -27.23 1.67 -2.85
C SER A 108 -26.80 0.52 -3.74
N LEU A 109 -25.86 -0.29 -3.25
CA LEU A 109 -25.39 -1.49 -3.93
C LEU A 109 -26.07 -2.72 -3.32
N LYS A 110 -26.62 -3.57 -4.19
CA LYS A 110 -27.33 -4.79 -3.78
C LYS A 110 -26.31 -5.84 -3.32
N ASN A 111 -26.50 -6.38 -2.12
CA ASN A 111 -25.63 -7.41 -1.51
C ASN A 111 -24.19 -6.96 -1.21
N GLU A 112 -23.96 -5.66 -1.10
CA GLU A 112 -22.64 -5.07 -0.89
C GLU A 112 -22.66 -4.19 0.38
N PRO A 113 -21.55 -4.11 1.13
CA PRO A 113 -21.46 -3.35 2.37
C PRO A 113 -21.42 -1.84 2.09
N GLN A 114 -22.60 -1.22 2.02
CA GLN A 114 -22.78 0.19 1.63
C GLN A 114 -21.92 1.17 2.43
N ASN A 115 -21.75 0.93 3.73
CA ASN A 115 -20.96 1.80 4.61
C ASN A 115 -19.46 1.77 4.27
N ILE A 116 -18.93 0.63 3.80
CA ILE A 116 -17.51 0.53 3.37
C ILE A 116 -17.24 1.44 2.18
N PHE A 117 -18.10 1.39 1.15
CA PHE A 117 -17.95 2.27 -0.01
C PHE A 117 -18.11 3.74 0.37
N ARG A 118 -18.95 4.04 1.37
CA ARG A 118 -19.10 5.39 1.88
C ARG A 118 -17.85 5.89 2.60
N THR A 119 -17.19 5.07 3.42
CA THR A 119 -15.91 5.45 4.03
C THR A 119 -14.79 5.56 3.01
N MET A 120 -14.77 4.71 1.97
CA MET A 120 -13.84 4.86 0.84
C MET A 120 -14.06 6.19 0.10
N ALA A 121 -15.31 6.55 -0.18
CA ALA A 121 -15.65 7.82 -0.83
C ALA A 121 -15.32 9.04 0.04
N TYR A 122 -15.41 8.91 1.37
CA TYR A 122 -14.94 9.93 2.29
C TYR A 122 -13.41 10.13 2.20
N THR A 123 -12.62 9.05 2.24
CA THR A 123 -11.16 9.15 2.09
C THR A 123 -10.77 9.73 0.73
N ASP A 124 -11.45 9.34 -0.36
CA ASP A 124 -11.28 9.92 -1.70
C ASP A 124 -11.58 11.43 -1.71
N TYR A 125 -12.69 11.85 -1.10
CA TYR A 125 -13.05 13.26 -0.94
C TYR A 125 -11.98 14.05 -0.18
N VAL A 126 -11.47 13.51 0.94
CA VAL A 126 -10.40 14.14 1.72
C VAL A 126 -9.13 14.30 0.90
N ILE A 127 -8.74 13.27 0.16
CA ILE A 127 -7.58 13.33 -0.76
C ILE A 127 -7.81 14.43 -1.81
N GLY A 128 -9.00 14.46 -2.43
CA GLY A 128 -9.35 15.47 -3.44
C GLY A 128 -9.25 16.90 -2.91
N GLU A 129 -9.83 17.16 -1.74
CA GLU A 129 -9.75 18.47 -1.07
C GLU A 129 -8.31 18.84 -0.74
N PHE A 130 -7.52 17.90 -0.20
CA PHE A 130 -6.10 18.15 0.10
C PHE A 130 -5.33 18.55 -1.17
N MET A 131 -5.53 17.83 -2.27
CA MET A 131 -4.86 18.12 -3.54
C MET A 131 -5.29 19.47 -4.13
N GLU A 132 -6.58 19.79 -4.10
CA GLU A 132 -7.10 21.05 -4.66
C GLU A 132 -6.70 22.27 -3.82
N ASN A 133 -6.79 22.17 -2.49
CA ASN A 133 -6.45 23.27 -1.58
C ASN A 133 -4.95 23.60 -1.57
N ASN A 134 -4.11 22.61 -1.89
CA ASN A 134 -2.65 22.76 -1.84
C ASN A 134 -1.96 22.93 -3.19
N LYS A 135 -2.70 22.91 -4.31
CA LYS A 135 -2.11 22.96 -5.66
C LYS A 135 -1.22 24.17 -5.94
N ASP A 136 -1.46 25.28 -5.25
CA ASP A 136 -0.71 26.54 -5.42
C ASP A 136 0.42 26.69 -4.38
N LYS A 137 0.63 25.71 -3.50
CA LYS A 137 1.70 25.73 -2.50
C LYS A 137 3.06 25.49 -3.16
N THR A 138 4.11 26.11 -2.60
CA THR A 138 5.48 26.05 -3.16
C THR A 138 6.07 24.64 -3.19
N TRP A 139 5.62 23.74 -2.33
CA TRP A 139 6.08 22.35 -2.25
C TRP A 139 5.33 21.40 -3.20
N PHE A 140 4.14 21.77 -3.69
CA PHE A 140 3.23 20.86 -4.40
C PHE A 140 3.86 20.29 -5.68
N ASP A 141 4.36 21.16 -6.55
CA ASP A 141 4.98 20.77 -7.81
C ASP A 141 6.29 19.98 -7.62
N ASN A 142 6.92 20.10 -6.45
CA ASN A 142 8.15 19.39 -6.09
C ASN A 142 7.88 18.11 -5.26
N THR A 143 6.63 17.66 -5.20
CA THR A 143 6.23 16.50 -4.42
C THR A 143 5.85 15.33 -5.32
N ILE A 144 6.17 14.12 -4.87
CA ILE A 144 5.68 12.86 -5.44
C ILE A 144 4.61 12.34 -4.47
N PHE A 145 3.36 12.40 -4.90
CA PHE A 145 2.23 11.83 -4.18
C PHE A 145 2.07 10.37 -4.60
N VAL A 146 1.90 9.50 -3.62
CA VAL A 146 1.75 8.06 -3.82
C VAL A 146 0.48 7.62 -3.12
N PHE A 147 -0.49 7.16 -3.89
CA PHE A 147 -1.73 6.60 -3.38
C PHE A 147 -1.69 5.10 -3.57
N ILE A 148 -1.74 4.36 -2.47
CA ILE A 148 -1.69 2.90 -2.48
C ILE A 148 -2.51 2.35 -1.31
N SER A 149 -3.17 1.22 -1.52
CA SER A 149 -3.80 0.47 -0.44
C SER A 149 -2.85 -0.57 0.14
N ASP A 150 -2.97 -0.84 1.43
CA ASP A 150 -2.23 -1.89 2.12
C ASP A 150 -2.73 -3.30 1.75
N HIS A 151 -4.05 -3.47 1.57
CA HIS A 151 -4.68 -4.70 1.12
C HIS A 151 -6.09 -4.46 0.53
N GLY A 152 -6.59 -5.42 -0.26
CA GLY A 152 -8.01 -5.43 -0.65
C GLY A 152 -8.98 -5.72 0.51
N ILE A 153 -10.28 -5.71 0.24
CA ILE A 153 -11.31 -5.89 1.28
C ILE A 153 -11.27 -7.34 1.81
N ASN A 154 -11.15 -7.49 3.12
CA ASN A 154 -10.96 -8.78 3.81
C ASN A 154 -12.08 -9.07 4.83
N GLU A 155 -13.23 -8.42 4.67
CA GLU A 155 -14.29 -8.37 5.70
C GLU A 155 -15.33 -9.50 5.60
N PHE A 156 -15.39 -10.22 4.48
CA PHE A 156 -16.41 -11.26 4.24
C PHE A 156 -15.80 -12.63 3.91
N ASP A 157 -16.59 -13.67 4.19
CA ASP A 157 -16.22 -15.05 3.91
C ASP A 157 -15.84 -15.25 2.43
N GLY A 158 -14.72 -15.91 2.17
CA GLY A 158 -14.23 -16.23 0.83
C GLY A 158 -13.43 -15.12 0.14
N MET A 159 -13.34 -13.92 0.73
CA MET A 159 -12.56 -12.83 0.12
C MET A 159 -11.05 -13.05 0.18
N TYR A 160 -10.57 -13.76 1.20
CA TYR A 160 -9.14 -14.04 1.34
C TYR A 160 -8.64 -14.98 0.23
N GLU A 161 -9.49 -15.89 -0.23
CA GLU A 161 -9.24 -16.87 -1.28
C GLU A 161 -9.54 -16.33 -2.68
N ASP A 162 -10.21 -15.18 -2.79
CA ASP A 162 -10.49 -14.52 -4.05
C ASP A 162 -9.24 -13.85 -4.63
N PRO A 163 -8.74 -14.28 -5.81
CA PRO A 163 -7.54 -13.71 -6.42
C PRO A 163 -7.68 -12.23 -6.80
N ARG A 164 -8.91 -11.74 -6.97
CA ARG A 164 -9.17 -10.32 -7.24
C ARG A 164 -8.77 -9.42 -6.08
N ASN A 165 -8.73 -9.97 -4.87
CA ASN A 165 -8.45 -9.23 -3.65
C ASN A 165 -6.97 -8.81 -3.49
N ALA A 166 -6.09 -9.32 -4.36
CA ALA A 166 -4.71 -8.84 -4.49
C ALA A 166 -4.61 -7.59 -5.39
N HIS A 167 -5.65 -7.26 -6.16
CA HIS A 167 -5.63 -6.10 -7.05
C HIS A 167 -6.07 -4.85 -6.29
N ILE A 168 -5.09 -4.02 -5.94
CA ILE A 168 -5.23 -2.79 -5.17
C ILE A 168 -4.88 -1.57 -6.02
N PRO A 169 -5.41 -0.37 -5.70
CA PRO A 169 -5.01 0.86 -6.38
C PRO A 169 -3.55 1.18 -6.10
N PHE A 170 -2.83 1.65 -7.13
CA PHE A 170 -1.51 2.23 -7.01
C PHE A 170 -1.35 3.36 -8.03
N ILE A 171 -1.28 4.60 -7.54
CA ILE A 171 -1.18 5.81 -8.35
C ILE A 171 0.03 6.60 -7.86
N ILE A 172 0.88 7.00 -8.79
CA ILE A 172 1.95 7.97 -8.55
C ILE A 172 1.58 9.25 -9.30
N TYR A 173 1.50 10.35 -8.57
CA TYR A 173 1.21 11.67 -9.10
C TYR A 173 2.34 12.62 -8.75
N SER A 174 2.93 13.26 -9.76
CA SER A 174 3.96 14.29 -9.56
C SER A 174 3.93 15.23 -10.77
N PRO A 175 3.38 16.45 -10.64
CA PRO A 175 3.19 17.36 -11.77
C PRO A 175 4.48 17.67 -12.55
N SER A 176 5.59 17.86 -11.85
CA SER A 176 6.87 18.20 -12.46
C SER A 176 7.62 17.02 -13.08
N LEU A 177 7.42 15.80 -12.55
CA LEU A 177 8.15 14.60 -13.02
C LEU A 177 7.35 13.78 -14.04
N ILE A 178 6.02 13.73 -13.91
CA ILE A 178 5.15 12.89 -14.73
C ILE A 178 4.31 13.79 -15.65
N ILE A 179 4.92 14.21 -16.76
CA ILE A 179 4.29 15.14 -17.72
C ILE A 179 3.20 14.46 -18.56
N LYS A 180 3.28 13.13 -18.74
CA LYS A 180 2.32 12.36 -19.53
C LYS A 180 1.65 11.28 -18.67
N PRO A 181 0.32 11.35 -18.46
CA PRO A 181 -0.43 10.28 -17.83
C PRO A 181 -0.18 8.95 -18.55
N THR A 182 0.20 7.93 -17.79
CA THR A 182 0.57 6.62 -18.30
C THR A 182 -0.07 5.53 -17.46
N ILE A 183 -0.71 4.57 -18.12
CA ILE A 183 -1.26 3.37 -17.47
C ILE A 183 -0.23 2.24 -17.64
N ILE A 184 0.18 1.62 -16.55
CA ILE A 184 1.09 0.47 -16.54
C ILE A 184 0.27 -0.78 -16.23
N ASN A 185 -0.04 -1.57 -17.26
CA ASN A 185 -0.85 -2.81 -17.15
C ASN A 185 -0.01 -4.06 -16.83
N LYS A 186 1.20 -3.89 -16.29
CA LYS A 186 2.05 -5.01 -15.87
C LYS A 186 1.64 -5.43 -14.46
N ILE A 187 1.78 -6.71 -14.13
CA ILE A 187 1.64 -7.17 -12.74
C ILE A 187 2.70 -6.45 -11.90
N THR A 188 2.28 -5.86 -10.79
CA THR A 188 3.15 -5.17 -9.84
C THR A 188 2.86 -5.60 -8.41
N SER A 189 3.89 -5.57 -7.55
CA SER A 189 3.77 -5.87 -6.13
C SER A 189 4.11 -4.66 -5.27
N GLN A 190 3.60 -4.61 -4.03
CA GLN A 190 3.93 -3.55 -3.07
C GLN A 190 5.44 -3.43 -2.80
N VAL A 191 6.20 -4.53 -2.92
CA VAL A 191 7.66 -4.52 -2.78
C VAL A 191 8.37 -3.70 -3.87
N ASP A 192 7.71 -3.46 -5.01
CA ASP A 192 8.24 -2.68 -6.13
C ASP A 192 8.10 -1.16 -5.93
N VAL A 193 7.29 -0.74 -4.97
CA VAL A 193 7.03 0.68 -4.70
C VAL A 193 8.33 1.38 -4.32
N VAL A 194 9.07 0.87 -3.35
CA VAL A 194 10.28 1.52 -2.84
C VAL A 194 11.35 1.67 -3.94
N PRO A 195 11.77 0.62 -4.67
CA PRO A 195 12.71 0.78 -5.79
C PRO A 195 12.24 1.76 -6.87
N THR A 196 10.94 1.83 -7.14
CA THR A 196 10.36 2.78 -8.09
C THR A 196 10.48 4.21 -7.60
N LEU A 197 10.17 4.48 -6.32
CA LEU A 197 10.30 5.81 -5.73
C LEU A 197 11.78 6.25 -5.65
N LEU A 198 12.68 5.35 -5.26
CA LEU A 198 14.12 5.61 -5.26
C LEU A 198 14.63 5.97 -6.65
N HIS A 199 14.13 5.30 -7.70
CA HIS A 199 14.43 5.67 -9.07
C HIS A 199 13.92 7.07 -9.44
N LEU A 200 12.68 7.40 -9.08
CA LEU A 200 12.07 8.70 -9.39
C LEU A 200 12.80 9.88 -8.73
N ILE A 201 13.29 9.69 -7.50
CA ILE A 201 14.04 10.75 -6.79
C ILE A 201 15.53 10.77 -7.16
N GLY A 202 15.99 9.86 -8.02
CA GLY A 202 17.41 9.76 -8.40
C GLY A 202 18.32 9.34 -7.25
N TYR A 203 17.87 8.40 -6.42
CA TYR A 203 18.62 7.92 -5.25
C TYR A 203 20.04 7.44 -5.65
N PRO A 204 21.10 7.95 -5.00
CA PRO A 204 22.47 7.78 -5.49
C PRO A 204 23.16 6.50 -5.02
N GLU A 205 22.65 5.86 -3.96
CA GLU A 205 23.33 4.73 -3.31
C GLU A 205 22.78 3.38 -3.78
N VAL A 206 23.57 2.33 -3.51
CA VAL A 206 23.14 0.95 -3.70
C VAL A 206 22.20 0.52 -2.56
N PHE A 207 21.19 -0.27 -2.90
CA PHE A 207 20.25 -0.86 -1.96
C PHE A 207 19.96 -2.31 -2.33
N ASP A 208 19.48 -3.08 -1.36
CA ASP A 208 19.21 -4.51 -1.47
C ASP A 208 17.77 -4.78 -0.97
N LEU A 209 16.83 -4.60 -1.90
CA LEU A 209 15.38 -4.75 -1.73
C LEU A 209 14.87 -5.88 -2.64
N MET A 210 13.76 -6.52 -2.24
CA MET A 210 13.18 -7.64 -3.00
C MET A 210 12.48 -7.23 -4.30
N GLY A 211 11.96 -6.01 -4.38
CA GLY A 211 11.23 -5.51 -5.56
C GLY A 211 12.13 -4.90 -6.63
N ALA A 212 11.51 -4.41 -7.70
CA ALA A 212 12.16 -3.77 -8.83
C ALA A 212 11.45 -2.47 -9.25
N ASN A 213 12.18 -1.60 -9.95
CA ASN A 213 11.61 -0.40 -10.55
C ASN A 213 10.64 -0.76 -11.69
N ILE A 214 9.35 -0.45 -11.52
CA ILE A 214 8.29 -0.76 -12.50
C ILE A 214 8.41 0.04 -13.80
N LEU A 215 9.09 1.19 -13.77
CA LEU A 215 9.31 2.06 -14.93
C LEU A 215 10.40 1.53 -15.87
N SER A 216 11.13 0.50 -15.44
CA SER A 216 12.14 -0.15 -16.26
C SER A 216 11.52 -0.87 -17.46
N SER A 217 12.12 -0.72 -18.63
CA SER A 217 11.74 -1.48 -19.82
C SER A 217 11.93 -2.99 -19.67
N LYS A 218 12.80 -3.42 -18.73
CA LYS A 218 13.07 -4.83 -18.40
C LYS A 218 12.17 -5.39 -17.29
N TYR A 219 11.27 -4.59 -16.74
CA TYR A 219 10.37 -5.04 -15.68
C TYR A 219 9.35 -6.05 -16.21
N ASN A 220 9.33 -7.24 -15.62
CA ASN A 220 8.49 -8.37 -16.06
C ASN A 220 7.39 -8.77 -15.06
N GLY A 221 7.33 -8.15 -13.88
CA GLY A 221 6.16 -8.16 -13.00
C GLY A 221 5.81 -9.49 -12.35
N ILE A 222 5.87 -9.54 -11.02
CA ILE A 222 5.30 -10.62 -10.21
C ILE A 222 4.52 -10.01 -9.06
N ALA A 223 3.55 -10.75 -8.54
CA ALA A 223 2.91 -10.41 -7.27
C ALA A 223 2.76 -11.64 -6.39
N CYS A 224 2.91 -11.45 -5.10
CA CYS A 224 2.75 -12.48 -4.09
C CYS A 224 1.83 -11.92 -3.01
N ARG A 225 0.75 -12.64 -2.70
CA ARG A 225 -0.15 -12.32 -1.59
C ARG A 225 -0.19 -13.52 -0.66
N ILE A 226 -0.02 -13.28 0.62
CA ILE A 226 -0.12 -14.32 1.66
C ILE A 226 -1.07 -13.77 2.72
N VAL A 227 -2.13 -14.51 3.01
CA VAL A 227 -2.99 -14.22 4.15
C VAL A 227 -3.18 -15.50 4.95
N ASN A 228 -2.82 -15.45 6.23
CA ASN A 228 -2.77 -16.64 7.09
C ASN A 228 -1.91 -17.75 6.46
N ASP A 229 -2.52 -18.88 6.11
CA ASP A 229 -1.90 -20.03 5.46
C ASP A 229 -2.18 -20.11 3.95
N TYR A 230 -2.85 -19.11 3.38
CA TYR A 230 -3.22 -19.06 1.97
C TYR A 230 -2.25 -18.16 1.18
N GLY A 231 -1.45 -18.78 0.32
CA GLY A 231 -0.54 -18.12 -0.60
C GLY A 231 -1.10 -18.04 -2.03
N MET A 232 -0.87 -16.90 -2.68
CA MET A 232 -1.17 -16.66 -4.08
C MET A 232 0.05 -16.07 -4.78
N TRP A 233 0.36 -16.56 -5.97
CA TRP A 233 1.43 -16.06 -6.83
C TRP A 233 0.89 -15.74 -8.23
N TYR A 234 1.20 -14.54 -8.70
CA TYR A 234 0.77 -13.99 -9.98
C TYR A 234 1.99 -13.73 -10.85
N GLU A 235 2.01 -14.33 -12.04
CA GLU A 235 3.10 -14.18 -12.99
C GLU A 235 2.57 -14.36 -14.42
N SER A 236 2.73 -13.34 -15.26
CA SER A 236 2.14 -13.31 -16.62
C SER A 236 0.60 -13.50 -16.57
N ASP A 237 0.10 -14.57 -17.16
CA ASP A 237 -1.30 -14.98 -17.26
C ASP A 237 -1.58 -16.20 -16.35
N LEU A 238 -0.68 -16.46 -15.39
CA LEU A 238 -0.72 -17.62 -14.50
C LEU A 238 -0.96 -17.19 -13.06
N LEU A 239 -1.80 -17.97 -12.38
CA LEU A 239 -2.08 -17.87 -10.95
C LEU A 239 -1.75 -19.21 -10.30
N TYR A 240 -0.90 -19.19 -9.28
CA TYR A 240 -0.69 -20.33 -8.38
C TYR A 240 -1.33 -20.03 -7.04
N THR A 241 -1.97 -21.04 -6.44
CA THR A 241 -2.50 -20.95 -5.08
C THR A 241 -2.04 -22.12 -4.23
N GLU A 242 -1.79 -21.87 -2.96
CA GLU A 242 -1.39 -22.89 -2.00
C GLU A 242 -1.96 -22.60 -0.62
N ILE A 243 -2.66 -23.58 -0.08
CA ILE A 243 -2.93 -23.66 1.35
C ILE A 243 -1.78 -24.48 1.93
N PHE A 244 -0.93 -23.85 2.74
CA PHE A 244 0.32 -24.47 3.19
C PHE A 244 0.08 -25.82 3.85
N ASN A 245 0.79 -26.84 3.37
CA ASN A 245 0.69 -28.23 3.82
C ASN A 245 -0.67 -28.93 3.56
N GLN A 246 -1.58 -28.32 2.80
CA GLN A 246 -2.91 -28.89 2.54
C GLN A 246 -3.18 -29.13 1.06
N GLY A 247 -3.08 -28.09 0.23
CA GLY A 247 -3.56 -28.16 -1.14
C GLY A 247 -3.00 -27.08 -2.04
N THR A 248 -2.91 -27.39 -3.32
CA THR A 248 -2.31 -26.51 -4.32
C THR A 248 -3.16 -26.46 -5.59
N GLY A 249 -3.27 -25.27 -6.17
CA GLY A 249 -3.98 -24.96 -7.40
C GLY A 249 -3.11 -24.19 -8.38
N GLY A 250 -3.43 -24.29 -9.66
CA GLY A 250 -2.73 -23.55 -10.71
C GLY A 250 -3.70 -23.26 -11.83
N PHE A 251 -3.72 -22.02 -12.29
CA PHE A 251 -4.73 -21.51 -13.21
C PHE A 251 -4.09 -20.60 -14.26
N GLN A 252 -4.72 -20.54 -15.43
CA GLN A 252 -4.46 -19.55 -16.46
C GLN A 252 -5.67 -18.62 -16.57
N TYR A 253 -5.45 -17.31 -16.59
CA TYR A 253 -6.48 -16.29 -16.70
C TYR A 253 -6.09 -15.24 -17.76
N LEU A 254 -7.08 -14.67 -18.45
CA LEU A 254 -6.87 -13.53 -19.36
C LEU A 254 -7.14 -12.20 -18.68
N ASP A 255 -8.11 -12.20 -17.77
CA ASP A 255 -8.56 -11.07 -16.99
C ASP A 255 -8.92 -11.62 -15.60
N ILE A 256 -8.37 -11.03 -14.54
CA ILE A 256 -8.59 -11.48 -13.16
C ILE A 256 -10.06 -11.31 -12.73
N TYR A 257 -10.85 -10.51 -13.44
CA TYR A 257 -12.28 -10.35 -13.17
C TYR A 257 -13.17 -11.30 -13.96
N GLN A 258 -12.63 -12.06 -14.92
CA GLN A 258 -13.39 -12.97 -15.78
C GLN A 258 -13.19 -14.44 -15.36
N GLN A 259 -14.16 -14.95 -14.61
CA GLN A 259 -14.21 -16.35 -14.20
C GLN A 259 -15.13 -17.19 -15.12
N PRO A 260 -14.92 -18.52 -15.23
CA PRO A 260 -13.91 -19.33 -14.53
C PRO A 260 -12.51 -19.25 -15.16
N TYR A 261 -11.47 -19.36 -14.33
CA TYR A 261 -10.11 -19.53 -14.83
C TYR A 261 -9.87 -20.95 -15.33
N LYS A 262 -8.93 -21.10 -16.27
CA LYS A 262 -8.57 -22.39 -16.84
C LYS A 262 -7.61 -23.13 -15.91
N LEU A 263 -8.01 -24.30 -15.41
CA LEU A 263 -7.16 -25.14 -14.56
C LEU A 263 -5.92 -25.65 -15.32
N LEU A 264 -4.77 -25.58 -14.68
CA LEU A 264 -3.52 -26.18 -15.14
C LEU A 264 -3.37 -27.60 -14.58
N SER A 265 -2.92 -28.53 -15.43
CA SER A 265 -2.49 -29.84 -14.94
C SER A 265 -1.26 -29.71 -14.05
N LYS A 266 -1.24 -30.40 -12.91
CA LYS A 266 -0.08 -30.41 -11.99
C LYS A 266 1.20 -30.94 -12.65
N ASP A 267 1.06 -31.76 -13.68
CA ASP A 267 2.20 -32.29 -14.44
C ASP A 267 2.75 -31.32 -15.49
N SER A 268 1.99 -30.27 -15.83
CA SER A 268 2.38 -29.29 -16.84
C SER A 268 3.62 -28.51 -16.42
N TYR A 269 4.40 -28.09 -17.42
CA TYR A 269 5.56 -27.22 -17.21
C TYR A 269 5.17 -25.92 -16.51
N SER A 270 4.11 -25.25 -16.98
CA SER A 270 3.64 -23.98 -16.41
C SER A 270 3.30 -24.09 -14.93
N TYR A 271 2.61 -25.15 -14.52
CA TYR A 271 2.29 -25.38 -13.10
C TYR A 271 3.54 -25.53 -12.24
N LYS A 272 4.48 -26.39 -12.68
CA LYS A 272 5.73 -26.64 -11.94
C LYS A 272 6.61 -25.40 -11.88
N LEU A 273 6.62 -24.58 -12.93
CA LEU A 273 7.36 -23.32 -12.98
C LEU A 273 6.85 -22.33 -11.93
N ILE A 274 5.56 -22.00 -11.95
CA ILE A 274 5.00 -21.00 -11.01
C ILE A 274 5.03 -21.48 -9.56
N GLN A 275 4.87 -22.78 -9.31
CA GLN A 275 5.06 -23.37 -7.99
C GLN A 275 6.50 -23.17 -7.49
N ASN A 276 7.49 -23.52 -8.32
CA ASN A 276 8.90 -23.36 -7.96
C ASN A 276 9.26 -21.88 -7.74
N ASN A 277 8.76 -20.97 -8.58
CA ASN A 277 8.98 -19.53 -8.44
C ASN A 277 8.40 -19.00 -7.13
N PHE A 278 7.17 -19.37 -6.80
CA PHE A 278 6.55 -19.02 -5.51
C PHE A 278 7.37 -19.54 -4.32
N HIS A 279 7.77 -20.81 -4.33
CA HIS A 279 8.58 -21.38 -3.25
C HIS A 279 9.96 -20.74 -3.14
N ALA A 280 10.61 -20.43 -4.27
CA ALA A 280 11.88 -19.72 -4.29
C ALA A 280 11.74 -18.28 -3.73
N TYR A 281 10.64 -17.59 -4.03
CA TYR A 281 10.34 -16.28 -3.48
C TYR A 281 10.18 -16.33 -1.95
N LEU A 282 9.41 -17.29 -1.42
CA LEU A 282 9.26 -17.50 0.03
C LEU A 282 10.60 -17.82 0.71
N GLN A 283 11.38 -18.71 0.10
CA GLN A 283 12.71 -19.07 0.60
C GLN A 283 13.65 -17.86 0.61
N SER A 284 13.56 -16.98 -0.40
CA SER A 284 14.33 -15.75 -0.47
C SER A 284 13.94 -14.82 0.67
N ALA A 285 12.64 -14.54 0.87
CA ALA A 285 12.14 -13.71 1.97
C ALA A 285 12.62 -14.22 3.34
N TYR A 286 12.51 -15.54 3.58
CA TYR A 286 13.00 -16.17 4.80
C TYR A 286 14.52 -16.00 4.97
N THR A 287 15.28 -16.16 3.89
CA THR A 287 16.74 -16.04 3.91
C THR A 287 17.17 -14.60 4.19
N TYR A 288 16.51 -13.61 3.59
CA TYR A 288 16.68 -12.18 3.88
C TYR A 288 16.44 -11.89 5.36
N TYR A 289 15.37 -12.42 5.94
CA TYR A 289 15.06 -12.25 7.36
C TYR A 289 16.07 -12.94 8.30
N LYS A 290 16.53 -14.14 7.94
CA LYS A 290 17.40 -14.95 8.80
C LYS A 290 18.85 -14.42 8.83
N ASN A 291 19.37 -13.99 7.68
CA ASN A 291 20.78 -13.65 7.51
C ASN A 291 21.11 -12.18 7.77
N ARG A 292 20.11 -11.32 8.00
CA ARG A 292 20.26 -9.97 8.54
C ARG A 292 19.96 -9.97 10.05
#